data_AF-A0A0D0DCQ0-F1
#
_entry.id   AF-A0A0D0DCQ0-F1
#
_cell.length_a   1.000
_cell.length_b   1.000
_cell.length_c   1.000
_cell.angle_alpha   90.00
_cell.angle_beta   90.00
_cell.angle_gamma   90.00
#
_symmetry.space_group_name_H-M   'P 1'
#
loop_
_entity.id
_entity.type
_entity.pdbx_description
1 polymer ?
#
loop_
_entity_poly.entity_id
_entity_poly.type
_entity_poly.pdbx_seq_one_letter_code
_entity_poly.pdbx_strand_id
1 'polypeptide(L)'
;MNREGSTPEKRALYRAALGRALKTGHEVLESGGEAMDAAVAAVTVMEDCPLFNAAKGAVFNVAGKNELETSIMLSRPPAAHPAMPTSRRGTSLTLLTRTKNPSQLVRALYLAPELAPHPMLSGAAAEAIGSELGIQTIDPSYFWTEWRWREHRRGLGLPEEPVEYPDTPDADSDTATEVGTPTSEKFDPLDLMPTGTVGAVALDVRGCIVAVTSTGGRTNKLVGRIGDTPVMGSGFWAEEWKREGGLFKRTWNRLRGKPTYEGVGVSGTGDGDVRRTCLHTTEGCLNCVSSTISARMLHRQLHVACNTSRSPLAKQPNRS
;
A
#
# COMPACT_ATOMS: atom_id res chain seq x y z
N MET A 1 4.81 13.78 -10.18
CA MET A 1 5.54 14.78 -9.39
C MET A 1 6.52 15.35 -10.40
N ASN A 2 6.13 16.40 -11.11
CA ASN A 2 7.14 17.23 -11.75
C ASN A 2 7.78 18.06 -10.64
N ARG A 3 9.11 18.11 -10.59
CA ARG A 3 9.88 18.81 -9.54
C ARG A 3 9.51 20.29 -9.41
N GLU A 4 8.94 20.86 -10.48
CA GLU A 4 8.63 22.28 -10.65
C GLU A 4 7.43 22.75 -9.81
N GLY A 5 6.47 21.88 -9.47
CA GLY A 5 5.24 22.27 -8.75
C GLY A 5 5.27 22.12 -7.22
N SER A 6 6.43 21.88 -6.59
CA SER A 6 6.50 21.64 -5.13
C SER A 6 7.61 22.45 -4.46
N THR A 7 7.31 23.04 -3.30
CA THR A 7 8.30 23.79 -2.52
C THR A 7 9.35 22.85 -1.91
N PRO A 8 10.59 23.33 -1.69
CA PRO A 8 11.63 22.55 -1.01
C PRO A 8 11.18 21.98 0.33
N GLU A 9 10.41 22.73 1.11
CA GLU A 9 9.91 22.37 2.44
C GLU A 9 8.91 21.22 2.34
N LYS A 10 7.93 21.31 1.43
CA LYS A 10 6.97 20.21 1.17
C LYS A 10 7.72 18.94 0.76
N ARG A 11 8.72 19.04 -0.12
CA ARG A 11 9.55 17.89 -0.51
C ARG A 11 10.31 17.27 0.67
N ALA A 12 10.83 18.09 1.58
CA ALA A 12 11.49 17.61 2.78
C ALA A 12 10.53 16.83 3.70
N LEU A 13 9.30 17.32 3.87
CA LEU A 13 8.26 16.62 4.64
C LEU A 13 7.92 15.25 4.03
N TYR A 14 7.68 15.17 2.72
CA TYR A 14 7.43 13.90 2.03
C TYR A 14 8.62 12.95 2.15
N ARG A 15 9.86 13.43 1.98
CA ARG A 15 11.06 12.60 2.16
C ARG A 15 11.19 12.08 3.58
N ALA A 16 10.92 12.91 4.58
CA ALA A 16 10.96 12.49 5.98
C ALA A 16 9.90 11.41 6.27
N ALA A 17 8.69 11.57 5.75
CA ALA A 17 7.62 10.59 5.91
C ALA A 17 7.93 9.25 5.23
N LEU A 18 8.42 9.28 3.98
CA LEU A 18 8.84 8.08 3.25
C LEU A 18 10.06 7.43 3.92
N GLY A 19 10.98 8.22 4.47
CA GLY A 19 12.11 7.73 5.26
C GLY A 19 11.66 7.00 6.52
N ARG A 20 10.64 7.50 7.23
CA ARG A 20 10.05 6.79 8.38
C ARG A 20 9.39 5.48 7.97
N ALA A 21 8.60 5.47 6.89
CA ALA A 21 7.97 4.25 6.37
C ALA A 21 9.01 3.18 5.99
N LEU A 22 10.08 3.59 5.30
CA LEU A 22 11.19 2.72 4.93
C LEU A 22 11.89 2.15 6.15
N LYS A 23 12.23 3.00 7.11
CA LYS A 23 12.92 2.58 8.33
C LYS A 23 12.08 1.58 9.11
N THR A 24 10.78 1.85 9.28
CA THR A 24 9.86 0.99 10.04
C THR A 24 9.73 -0.39 9.40
N GLY A 25 9.50 -0.46 8.08
CA GLY A 25 9.46 -1.74 7.37
C GLY A 25 10.82 -2.47 7.40
N HIS A 26 11.93 -1.73 7.32
CA HIS A 26 13.26 -2.31 7.36
C HIS A 26 13.59 -2.92 8.72
N GLU A 27 13.26 -2.25 9.82
CA GLU A 27 13.47 -2.75 11.18
C GLU A 27 12.79 -4.10 11.39
N VAL A 28 11.58 -4.30 10.83
CA VAL A 28 10.88 -5.59 10.87
C VAL A 28 11.67 -6.70 10.17
N LEU A 29 12.20 -6.42 8.98
CA LEU A 29 12.96 -7.42 8.24
C LEU A 29 14.34 -7.67 8.87
N GLU A 30 14.99 -6.63 9.40
CA GLU A 30 16.28 -6.71 10.08
C GLU A 30 16.18 -7.61 11.33
N SER A 31 15.04 -7.55 12.04
CA SER A 31 14.74 -8.46 13.16
C SER A 31 14.31 -9.87 12.74
N GLY A 32 14.34 -10.19 11.43
CA GLY A 32 13.94 -11.49 10.89
C GLY A 32 12.43 -11.69 10.72
N GLY A 33 11.64 -10.62 10.83
CA GLY A 33 10.19 -10.62 10.62
C GLY A 33 9.79 -10.91 9.17
N GLU A 34 8.51 -11.19 8.93
CA GLU A 34 7.98 -11.59 7.63
C GLU A 34 7.79 -10.41 6.67
N ALA A 35 7.90 -10.68 5.36
CA ALA A 35 7.71 -9.66 4.32
C ALA A 35 6.33 -8.99 4.41
N MET A 36 5.31 -9.75 4.81
CA MET A 36 3.96 -9.25 5.06
C MET A 36 3.95 -8.17 6.14
N ASP A 37 4.56 -8.45 7.30
CA ASP A 37 4.58 -7.52 8.44
C ASP A 37 5.38 -6.26 8.10
N ALA A 38 6.49 -6.40 7.37
CA ALA A 38 7.31 -5.27 6.93
C ALA A 38 6.56 -4.34 5.96
N ALA A 39 5.89 -4.90 4.96
CA ALA A 39 5.12 -4.12 3.99
C ALA A 39 3.92 -3.43 4.67
N VAL A 40 3.19 -4.16 5.52
CA VAL A 40 2.06 -3.60 6.28
C VAL A 40 2.52 -2.48 7.21
N ALA A 41 3.62 -2.66 7.94
CA ALA A 41 4.15 -1.62 8.82
C ALA A 41 4.56 -0.34 8.05
N ALA A 42 5.21 -0.48 6.89
CA ALA A 42 5.55 0.67 6.05
C ALA A 42 4.30 1.40 5.52
N VAL A 43 3.27 0.66 5.09
CA VAL A 43 2.01 1.25 4.61
C VAL A 43 1.23 1.91 5.75
N THR A 44 1.16 1.29 6.93
CA THR A 44 0.52 1.88 8.11
C THR A 44 1.12 3.25 8.46
N VAL A 45 2.45 3.40 8.40
CA VAL A 45 3.11 4.72 8.62
C VAL A 45 2.66 5.77 7.60
N MET A 46 2.41 5.37 6.35
CA MET A 46 1.90 6.27 5.32
C MET A 46 0.41 6.56 5.49
N GLU A 47 -0.40 5.59 5.93
CA GLU A 47 -1.83 5.74 6.26
C GLU A 47 -2.08 6.69 7.43
N ASP A 48 -1.16 6.73 8.41
CA ASP A 48 -1.23 7.66 9.54
C ASP A 48 -0.72 9.07 9.20
N CYS A 49 -0.18 9.27 7.99
CA CYS A 49 0.45 10.52 7.59
C CYS A 49 -0.47 11.34 6.67
N PRO A 50 -0.95 12.54 7.09
CA PRO A 50 -1.93 13.35 6.35
C PRO A 50 -1.44 13.90 5.00
N LEU A 51 -0.17 13.65 4.65
CA LEU A 51 0.43 14.06 3.38
C LEU A 51 0.06 13.12 2.23
N PHE A 52 -0.35 11.88 2.53
CA PHE A 52 -0.66 10.87 1.53
C PHE A 52 -2.17 10.72 1.34
N ASN A 53 -2.59 10.18 0.19
CA ASN A 53 -3.99 9.89 -0.07
C ASN A 53 -4.30 8.44 0.33
N ALA A 54 -4.20 8.14 1.63
CA ALA A 54 -4.55 6.84 2.18
C ALA A 54 -4.91 7.02 3.65
N ALA A 55 -6.09 6.52 4.05
CA ALA A 55 -6.64 6.75 5.38
C ALA A 55 -6.57 8.23 5.82
N LYS A 56 -5.66 8.60 6.73
CA LYS A 56 -5.54 10.00 7.17
C LYS A 56 -5.05 10.87 6.02
N GLY A 57 -5.85 11.86 5.63
CA GLY A 57 -5.57 12.67 4.44
C GLY A 57 -6.07 12.03 3.14
N ALA A 58 -6.95 11.02 3.23
CA ALA A 58 -7.70 10.53 2.08
C ALA A 58 -8.52 11.64 1.42
N VAL A 59 -8.71 11.52 0.12
CA VAL A 59 -9.58 12.41 -0.67
C VAL A 59 -11.06 12.10 -0.43
N PHE A 60 -11.92 13.05 -0.78
CA PHE A 60 -13.37 12.96 -0.62
C PHE A 60 -14.05 12.53 -1.92
N ASN A 61 -15.14 11.77 -1.81
CA ASN A 61 -16.08 11.54 -2.90
C ASN A 61 -17.01 12.75 -3.09
N VAL A 62 -17.88 12.72 -4.11
CA VAL A 62 -18.84 13.80 -4.40
C VAL A 62 -19.81 14.11 -3.25
N ALA A 63 -20.01 13.17 -2.31
CA ALA A 63 -20.84 13.34 -1.13
C ALA A 63 -20.06 13.85 0.10
N GLY A 64 -18.81 14.28 -0.08
CA GLY A 64 -17.98 14.78 1.02
C GLY A 64 -17.53 13.70 2.01
N LYS A 65 -17.55 12.41 1.62
CA LYS A 65 -17.15 11.27 2.47
C LYS A 65 -15.84 10.65 1.98
N ASN A 66 -15.05 10.11 2.91
CA ASN A 66 -13.89 9.30 2.57
C ASN A 66 -14.30 7.83 2.41
N GLU A 67 -13.89 7.21 1.29
CA GLU A 67 -14.07 5.78 1.02
C GLU A 67 -12.71 5.19 0.65
N LEU A 68 -12.22 4.26 1.46
CA LEU A 68 -10.86 3.74 1.35
C LEU A 68 -10.83 2.37 0.68
N GLU A 69 -9.72 2.07 0.02
CA GLU A 69 -9.47 0.80 -0.65
C GLU A 69 -8.06 0.31 -0.30
N THR A 70 -7.89 -0.99 -0.16
CA THR A 70 -6.58 -1.59 0.14
C THR A 70 -6.48 -3.02 -0.39
N SER A 71 -5.26 -3.49 -0.58
CA SER A 71 -4.97 -4.84 -1.05
C SER A 71 -3.65 -5.37 -0.52
N ILE A 72 -3.58 -6.70 -0.44
CA ILE A 72 -2.37 -7.43 -0.15
C ILE A 72 -2.26 -8.67 -1.06
N MET A 73 -1.07 -8.92 -1.59
CA MET A 73 -0.73 -10.18 -2.26
C MET A 73 0.65 -10.64 -1.83
N LEU A 74 0.78 -11.93 -1.58
CA LEU A 74 2.03 -12.60 -1.24
C LEU A 74 2.36 -13.62 -2.33
N SER A 75 3.64 -13.90 -2.55
CA SER A 75 4.08 -14.99 -3.43
C SER A 75 3.74 -16.38 -2.90
N ARG A 76 3.55 -16.49 -1.58
CA ARG A 76 3.07 -17.68 -0.87
C ARG A 76 2.62 -17.30 0.54
N PRO A 77 1.85 -18.16 1.23
CA PRO A 77 1.45 -17.87 2.59
C PRO A 77 2.65 -17.65 3.53
N PRO A 78 2.47 -16.84 4.60
CA PRO A 78 3.53 -16.60 5.57
C PRO A 78 3.99 -17.89 6.24
N ALA A 79 5.28 -18.01 6.51
CA ALA A 79 5.86 -19.20 7.14
C ALA A 79 5.37 -19.38 8.58
N ALA A 80 4.96 -18.30 9.26
CA ALA A 80 4.34 -18.38 10.58
C ALA A 80 2.94 -19.04 10.56
N HIS A 81 2.32 -19.18 9.38
CA HIS A 81 0.97 -19.72 9.22
C HIS A 81 0.95 -20.93 8.25
N PRO A 82 1.56 -22.07 8.62
CA PRO A 82 1.73 -23.22 7.74
C PRO A 82 0.41 -23.93 7.37
N ALA A 83 -0.66 -23.73 8.15
CA ALA A 83 -1.98 -24.26 7.86
C ALA A 83 -2.72 -23.50 6.73
N MET A 84 -2.20 -22.34 6.31
CA MET A 84 -2.83 -21.54 5.27
C MET A 84 -2.75 -22.24 3.91
N PRO A 85 -3.87 -22.32 3.17
CA PRO A 85 -3.86 -22.93 1.85
C PRO A 85 -2.97 -22.13 0.90
N THR A 86 -2.13 -22.83 0.13
CA THR A 86 -1.19 -22.23 -0.83
C THR A 86 -1.89 -21.45 -1.94
N SER A 87 -3.17 -21.74 -2.20
CA SER A 87 -4.03 -21.00 -3.13
C SER A 87 -4.44 -19.61 -2.61
N ARG A 88 -4.35 -19.33 -1.30
CA ARG A 88 -4.69 -18.02 -0.75
C ARG A 88 -3.49 -17.08 -0.87
N ARG A 89 -3.48 -16.38 -2.00
CA ARG A 89 -2.37 -15.51 -2.39
C ARG A 89 -2.61 -14.03 -2.09
N GLY A 90 -3.86 -13.60 -1.94
CA GLY A 90 -4.15 -12.20 -1.64
C GLY A 90 -5.56 -11.95 -1.13
N THR A 91 -5.75 -10.74 -0.61
CA THR A 91 -7.02 -10.23 -0.11
C THR A 91 -7.13 -8.75 -0.46
N SER A 92 -8.33 -8.29 -0.83
CA SER A 92 -8.64 -6.91 -1.19
C SER A 92 -9.88 -6.41 -0.47
N LEU A 93 -9.88 -5.14 -0.07
CA LEU A 93 -11.00 -4.50 0.60
C LEU A 93 -11.37 -3.19 -0.11
N THR A 94 -12.67 -2.93 -0.24
CA THR A 94 -13.20 -1.74 -0.91
C THR A 94 -14.19 -1.01 -0.03
N LEU A 95 -14.38 0.29 -0.28
CA LEU A 95 -15.43 1.11 0.34
C LEU A 95 -15.38 1.10 1.88
N LEU A 96 -14.18 1.04 2.47
CA LEU A 96 -13.98 1.16 3.91
C LEU A 96 -14.23 2.60 4.34
N THR A 97 -14.89 2.81 5.47
CA THR A 97 -15.30 4.17 5.91
C THR A 97 -14.98 4.46 7.37
N ARG A 98 -14.57 3.45 8.15
CA ARG A 98 -14.35 3.58 9.61
C ARG A 98 -13.08 2.90 10.09
N THR A 99 -12.38 2.15 9.23
CA THR A 99 -11.13 1.48 9.58
C THR A 99 -9.96 2.45 9.61
N LYS A 100 -9.30 2.59 10.76
CA LYS A 100 -8.16 3.53 10.91
C LYS A 100 -7.02 3.25 9.94
N ASN A 101 -6.61 1.99 9.85
CA ASN A 101 -5.49 1.54 9.02
C ASN A 101 -5.95 0.37 8.14
N PRO A 102 -6.40 0.64 6.89
CA PRO A 102 -6.81 -0.39 5.95
C PRO A 102 -5.77 -1.52 5.78
N SER A 103 -4.47 -1.18 5.75
CA SER A 103 -3.38 -2.16 5.66
C SER A 103 -3.36 -3.19 6.79
N GLN A 104 -3.76 -2.80 8.01
CA GLN A 104 -3.87 -3.72 9.15
C GLN A 104 -5.10 -4.60 9.02
N LEU A 105 -6.23 -4.05 8.56
CA LEU A 105 -7.46 -4.80 8.33
C LEU A 105 -7.27 -5.89 7.28
N VAL A 106 -6.68 -5.54 6.12
CA VAL A 106 -6.47 -6.53 5.05
C VAL A 106 -5.54 -7.65 5.47
N ARG A 107 -4.52 -7.36 6.30
CA ARG A 107 -3.66 -8.37 6.94
C ARG A 107 -4.46 -9.29 7.86
N ALA A 108 -5.29 -8.73 8.74
CA ALA A 108 -6.09 -9.51 9.68
C ALA A 108 -7.07 -10.45 8.97
N LEU A 109 -7.78 -9.95 7.96
CA LEU A 109 -8.68 -10.77 7.13
C LEU A 109 -7.91 -11.81 6.32
N TYR A 110 -6.74 -11.47 5.77
CA TYR A 110 -5.89 -12.44 5.08
C TYR A 110 -5.52 -13.62 5.99
N LEU A 111 -5.20 -13.36 7.26
CA LEU A 111 -4.81 -14.36 8.26
C LEU A 111 -5.97 -15.12 8.91
N ALA A 112 -7.22 -14.72 8.66
CA ALA A 112 -8.42 -15.35 9.22
C ALA A 112 -9.30 -15.99 8.13
N PRO A 113 -8.83 -17.04 7.43
CA PRO A 113 -9.57 -17.65 6.33
C PRO A 113 -10.94 -18.22 6.74
N GLU A 114 -11.11 -18.60 8.01
CA GLU A 114 -12.38 -19.12 8.53
C GLU A 114 -13.46 -18.03 8.65
N LEU A 115 -13.05 -16.78 8.93
CA LEU A 115 -13.97 -15.63 9.03
C LEU A 115 -14.11 -14.92 7.68
N ALA A 116 -13.02 -14.86 6.90
CA ALA A 116 -12.95 -14.18 5.61
C ALA A 116 -12.42 -15.12 4.52
N PRO A 117 -13.20 -16.10 4.05
CA PRO A 117 -12.74 -17.06 3.04
C PRO A 117 -12.52 -16.42 1.66
N HIS A 118 -13.22 -15.31 1.37
CA HIS A 118 -13.21 -14.67 0.06
C HIS A 118 -11.99 -13.76 -0.16
N PRO A 119 -11.46 -13.68 -1.39
CA PRO A 119 -10.30 -12.85 -1.72
C PRO A 119 -10.63 -11.36 -1.82
N MET A 120 -11.91 -10.98 -1.86
CA MET A 120 -12.32 -9.58 -1.95
C MET A 120 -13.61 -9.35 -1.16
N LEU A 121 -13.63 -8.30 -0.33
CA LEU A 121 -14.78 -7.91 0.49
C LEU A 121 -15.06 -6.41 0.37
N SER A 122 -16.34 -6.06 0.46
CA SER A 122 -16.81 -4.68 0.53
C SER A 122 -16.95 -4.21 1.98
N GLY A 123 -16.90 -2.89 2.18
CA GLY A 123 -16.62 -2.21 3.44
C GLY A 123 -17.35 -2.77 4.66
N ALA A 124 -18.67 -2.70 4.70
CA ALA A 124 -19.45 -3.05 5.90
C ALA A 124 -19.14 -4.47 6.44
N ALA A 125 -19.01 -5.46 5.55
CA ALA A 125 -18.69 -6.84 5.96
C ALA A 125 -17.24 -6.96 6.44
N ALA A 126 -16.30 -6.30 5.74
CA ALA A 126 -14.90 -6.30 6.12
C ALA A 126 -14.66 -5.64 7.48
N GLU A 127 -15.32 -4.50 7.74
CA GLU A 127 -15.20 -3.75 8.99
C GLU A 127 -15.86 -4.47 10.17
N ALA A 128 -16.97 -5.19 9.94
CA ALA A 128 -17.59 -6.03 10.95
C ALA A 128 -16.65 -7.16 11.42
N ILE A 129 -16.10 -7.93 10.47
CA ILE A 129 -15.12 -9.00 10.77
C ILE A 129 -13.86 -8.39 11.40
N GLY A 130 -13.40 -7.25 10.89
CA GLY A 130 -12.27 -6.52 11.45
C GLY A 130 -12.45 -6.15 12.91
N SER A 131 -13.63 -5.66 13.27
CA SER A 131 -13.99 -5.32 14.64
C SER A 131 -13.91 -6.53 15.58
N GLU A 132 -14.41 -7.70 15.14
CA GLU A 132 -14.27 -8.96 15.88
C GLU A 132 -12.81 -9.38 16.07
N LEU A 133 -11.95 -9.06 15.10
CA LEU A 133 -10.51 -9.31 15.15
C LEU A 133 -9.72 -8.22 15.90
N GLY A 134 -10.40 -7.24 16.52
CA GLY A 134 -9.77 -6.17 17.31
C GLY A 134 -9.16 -5.04 16.48
N ILE A 135 -9.53 -4.92 15.19
CA ILE A 135 -9.09 -3.80 14.36
C ILE A 135 -9.79 -2.52 14.78
N GLN A 136 -9.00 -1.45 14.96
CA GLN A 136 -9.49 -0.17 15.44
C GLN A 136 -10.46 0.48 14.44
N THR A 137 -11.70 0.62 14.87
CA THR A 137 -12.72 1.44 14.22
C THR A 137 -12.69 2.85 14.80
N ILE A 138 -12.81 3.86 13.95
CA ILE A 138 -12.70 5.29 14.29
C ILE A 138 -13.85 6.07 13.69
N ASP A 139 -14.05 7.30 14.18
CA ASP A 139 -14.94 8.26 13.56
C ASP A 139 -14.34 8.79 12.24
N PRO A 140 -15.16 9.00 11.18
CA PRO A 140 -14.68 9.52 9.90
C PRO A 140 -13.91 10.85 9.97
N SER A 141 -14.13 11.66 11.01
CA SER A 141 -13.39 12.91 11.25
C SER A 141 -11.87 12.73 11.35
N TYR A 142 -11.39 11.53 11.68
CA TYR A 142 -9.96 11.22 11.67
C TYR A 142 -9.33 11.33 10.28
N PHE A 143 -10.06 10.96 9.22
CA PHE A 143 -9.53 10.95 7.85
C PHE A 143 -9.41 12.35 7.27
N TRP A 144 -10.19 13.29 7.82
CA TRP A 144 -10.29 14.63 7.31
C TRP A 144 -9.03 15.46 7.52
N THR A 145 -8.75 16.27 6.52
CA THR A 145 -7.74 17.34 6.61
C THR A 145 -8.27 18.55 5.86
N GLU A 146 -8.01 19.73 6.40
CA GLU A 146 -8.45 21.01 5.82
C GLU A 146 -8.05 21.16 4.35
N TRP A 147 -6.81 20.78 4.01
CA TRP A 147 -6.31 20.94 2.65
C TRP A 147 -7.03 20.04 1.65
N ARG A 148 -7.38 18.80 2.04
CA ARG A 148 -8.17 17.87 1.20
C ARG A 148 -9.61 18.35 1.05
N TRP A 149 -10.15 18.99 2.07
CA TRP A 149 -11.49 19.55 2.03
C TRP A 149 -11.57 20.73 1.08
N ARG A 150 -10.58 21.63 1.13
CA ARG A 150 -10.44 22.72 0.15
C ARG A 150 -10.28 22.17 -1.27
N GLU A 151 -9.47 21.12 -1.46
CA GLU A 151 -9.32 20.43 -2.75
C GLU A 151 -10.67 19.90 -3.28
N HIS A 152 -11.46 19.23 -2.43
CA HIS A 152 -12.80 18.74 -2.75
C HIS A 152 -13.73 19.87 -3.18
N ARG A 153 -13.83 20.93 -2.38
CA ARG A 153 -14.71 22.09 -2.64
C ARG A 153 -14.34 22.81 -3.92
N ARG A 154 -13.05 23.09 -4.13
CA ARG A 154 -12.52 23.67 -5.36
C ARG A 154 -12.85 22.79 -6.58
N GLY A 155 -12.70 21.47 -6.45
CA GLY A 155 -13.05 20.53 -7.52
C GLY A 155 -14.55 20.47 -7.84
N LEU A 156 -15.42 20.97 -6.96
CA LEU A 156 -16.86 21.13 -7.19
C LEU A 156 -17.25 22.56 -7.61
N GLY A 157 -16.30 23.49 -7.71
CA GLY A 157 -16.58 24.91 -7.95
C GLY A 157 -17.19 25.65 -6.75
N LEU A 158 -17.07 25.10 -5.54
CA LEU A 158 -17.55 25.70 -4.30
C LEU A 158 -16.48 26.63 -3.68
N PRO A 159 -16.88 27.68 -2.93
CA PRO A 159 -15.93 28.54 -2.21
C PRO A 159 -15.08 27.73 -1.22
N GLU A 160 -13.77 27.98 -1.11
CA GLU A 160 -12.89 27.25 -0.17
C GLU A 160 -13.12 27.63 1.31
N GLU A 161 -13.83 28.73 1.58
CA GLU A 161 -14.15 29.24 2.92
C GLU A 161 -15.67 29.47 3.10
N PRO A 162 -16.19 29.36 4.35
CA PRO A 162 -15.52 28.88 5.55
C PRO A 162 -15.27 27.36 5.51
N VAL A 163 -14.21 26.91 6.17
CA VAL A 163 -13.83 25.49 6.26
C VAL A 163 -14.65 24.83 7.37
N GLU A 164 -15.97 24.79 7.23
CA GLU A 164 -16.80 23.99 8.13
C GLU A 164 -16.62 22.52 7.77
N TYR A 165 -16.31 21.71 8.80
CA TYR A 165 -16.39 20.25 8.70
C TYR A 165 -17.86 19.88 8.58
N PRO A 166 -18.27 18.98 7.66
CA PRO A 166 -19.63 18.48 7.70
C PRO A 166 -19.79 17.65 8.99
N ASP A 167 -20.34 18.24 10.03
CA ASP A 167 -20.71 17.53 11.26
C ASP A 167 -21.59 16.31 10.88
N THR A 168 -21.25 15.16 11.46
CA THR A 168 -21.94 13.85 11.29
C THR A 168 -23.28 13.83 12.07
N PRO A 169 -24.07 12.75 12.03
CA PRO A 169 -24.73 12.10 10.90
C PRO A 169 -26.24 11.97 11.21
N ASP A 170 -27.11 12.88 10.77
CA ASP A 170 -28.58 12.67 10.78
C ASP A 170 -29.24 13.69 9.84
N ALA A 171 -29.28 13.36 8.55
CA ALA A 171 -30.30 13.88 7.66
C ALA A 171 -30.45 12.90 6.50
N ASP A 172 -31.50 12.08 6.59
CA ASP A 172 -32.32 11.79 5.42
C ASP A 172 -32.67 13.13 4.75
N SER A 173 -31.80 13.64 3.90
CA SER A 173 -32.15 14.70 2.97
C SER A 173 -32.02 14.11 1.58
N ASP A 174 -33.16 13.59 1.12
CA ASP A 174 -33.52 13.27 -0.27
C ASP A 174 -33.46 14.51 -1.20
N THR A 175 -32.60 15.47 -0.91
CA THR A 175 -32.37 16.65 -1.75
C THR A 175 -31.11 16.42 -2.56
N ALA A 176 -31.27 15.66 -3.64
CA ALA A 176 -30.42 15.80 -4.81
C ALA A 176 -30.60 17.24 -5.35
N THR A 177 -29.86 18.20 -4.80
CA THR A 177 -29.76 19.53 -5.42
C THR A 177 -29.03 19.38 -6.74
N GLU A 178 -29.70 19.80 -7.81
CA GLU A 178 -29.24 19.76 -9.19
C GLU A 178 -27.81 20.31 -9.30
N VAL A 179 -26.91 19.46 -9.79
CA VAL A 179 -25.52 19.81 -10.08
C VAL A 179 -25.53 20.75 -11.28
N GLY A 180 -25.36 22.05 -11.01
CA GLY A 180 -25.21 23.07 -12.06
C GLY A 180 -24.01 22.77 -12.95
N THR A 181 -24.24 22.81 -14.26
CA THR A 181 -23.22 22.64 -15.31
C THR A 181 -22.16 23.73 -15.19
N PRO A 182 -20.84 23.43 -15.11
CA PRO A 182 -19.83 24.46 -14.98
C PRO A 182 -19.60 25.17 -16.31
N THR A 183 -19.82 26.48 -16.33
CA THR A 183 -19.38 27.37 -17.40
C THR A 183 -17.87 27.54 -17.34
N SER A 184 -17.27 27.48 -18.52
CA SER A 184 -15.85 27.67 -18.78
C SER A 184 -15.35 29.03 -18.27
N GLU A 185 -14.25 29.04 -17.51
CA GLU A 185 -13.08 29.88 -17.80
C GLU A 185 -11.92 29.57 -16.83
N LYS A 186 -10.76 29.24 -17.44
CA LYS A 186 -9.37 29.29 -16.92
C LYS A 186 -9.11 28.75 -15.50
N PHE A 187 -8.61 27.52 -15.41
CA PHE A 187 -7.98 27.00 -14.18
C PHE A 187 -6.56 26.48 -14.46
N ASP A 188 -5.62 26.95 -13.64
CA ASP A 188 -4.18 26.73 -13.74
C ASP A 188 -3.82 25.22 -13.56
N PRO A 189 -3.02 24.57 -14.45
CA PRO A 189 -2.85 23.11 -14.45
C PRO A 189 -2.06 22.51 -13.28
N LEU A 190 -1.76 23.30 -12.24
CA LEU A 190 -0.88 22.93 -11.14
C LEU A 190 -1.58 22.18 -9.98
N ASP A 191 -2.91 22.15 -9.96
CA ASP A 191 -3.72 21.52 -8.88
C ASP A 191 -4.14 20.05 -9.16
N LEU A 192 -3.67 19.44 -10.25
CA LEU A 192 -3.92 18.02 -10.60
C LEU A 192 -2.94 17.01 -9.95
N MET A 193 -2.17 17.42 -8.94
CA MET A 193 -1.25 16.50 -8.24
C MET A 193 -1.65 16.25 -6.80
N PRO A 194 -2.40 15.15 -6.62
CA PRO A 194 -1.96 14.09 -5.72
C PRO A 194 -2.21 12.70 -6.35
N THR A 195 -1.21 12.18 -7.07
CA THR A 195 -1.03 10.73 -7.34
C THR A 195 -0.68 10.04 -6.02
N GLY A 196 -1.66 9.98 -5.10
CA GLY A 196 -1.44 9.85 -3.65
C GLY A 196 -1.64 8.44 -3.08
N THR A 197 -1.95 7.45 -3.92
CA THR A 197 -1.96 6.03 -3.53
C THR A 197 -0.60 5.65 -2.96
N VAL A 198 -0.60 4.91 -1.86
CA VAL A 198 0.60 4.45 -1.18
C VAL A 198 0.72 2.94 -1.28
N GLY A 199 1.94 2.46 -1.18
CA GLY A 199 2.17 1.02 -1.18
C GLY A 199 3.62 0.67 -0.90
N ALA A 200 3.83 -0.61 -0.57
CA ALA A 200 5.12 -1.16 -0.26
C ALA A 200 5.27 -2.55 -0.87
N VAL A 201 6.49 -2.83 -1.35
CA VAL A 201 6.91 -4.18 -1.74
C VAL A 201 8.04 -4.61 -0.82
N ALA A 202 7.91 -5.79 -0.24
CA ALA A 202 8.90 -6.34 0.67
C ALA A 202 9.35 -7.75 0.25
N LEU A 203 10.63 -8.04 0.47
CA LEU A 203 11.23 -9.37 0.31
C LEU A 203 11.94 -9.75 1.62
N ASP A 204 11.56 -10.88 2.21
CA ASP A 204 12.17 -11.36 3.44
C ASP A 204 13.28 -12.40 3.22
N VAL A 205 13.98 -12.74 4.31
CA VAL A 205 15.09 -13.72 4.31
C VAL A 205 14.65 -15.13 3.97
N ARG A 206 13.35 -15.43 4.07
CA ARG A 206 12.77 -16.72 3.66
C ARG A 206 12.53 -16.74 2.16
N GLY A 207 12.63 -15.61 1.46
CA GLY A 207 12.38 -15.49 0.03
C GLY A 207 10.92 -15.27 -0.33
N CYS A 208 10.07 -14.85 0.61
CA CYS A 208 8.67 -14.48 0.32
C CYS A 208 8.61 -13.02 -0.13
N ILE A 209 7.94 -12.74 -1.26
CA ILE A 209 7.68 -11.38 -1.74
C ILE A 209 6.22 -10.99 -1.50
N VAL A 210 6.00 -9.76 -1.04
CA VAL A 210 4.68 -9.23 -0.73
C VAL A 210 4.52 -7.85 -1.35
N ALA A 211 3.31 -7.55 -1.83
CA ALA A 211 2.87 -6.22 -2.24
C ALA A 211 1.64 -5.82 -1.42
N VAL A 212 1.67 -4.61 -0.86
CA VAL A 212 0.54 -3.98 -0.15
C VAL A 212 0.28 -2.62 -0.78
N THR A 213 -0.99 -2.30 -1.05
CA THR A 213 -1.41 -1.01 -1.61
C THR A 213 -2.59 -0.44 -0.80
N SER A 214 -2.66 0.88 -0.64
CA SER A 214 -3.74 1.57 0.09
C SER A 214 -4.03 2.94 -0.54
N THR A 215 -5.30 3.33 -0.63
CA THR A 215 -5.72 4.59 -1.25
C THR A 215 -7.04 5.13 -0.69
N GLY A 216 -7.24 6.45 -0.77
CA GLY A 216 -8.57 7.10 -0.70
C GLY A 216 -9.28 7.19 -2.06
N GLY A 217 -8.61 6.82 -3.15
CA GLY A 217 -9.14 6.91 -4.51
C GLY A 217 -8.87 8.27 -5.15
N ARG A 218 -9.87 8.84 -5.82
CA ARG A 218 -9.73 10.11 -6.55
C ARG A 218 -10.64 11.18 -5.96
N THR A 219 -10.14 12.42 -5.88
CA THR A 219 -10.93 13.58 -5.46
C THR A 219 -12.19 13.69 -6.32
N ASN A 220 -13.33 13.85 -5.64
CA ASN A 220 -14.66 13.94 -6.23
C ASN A 220 -15.04 12.70 -7.06
N LYS A 221 -14.55 11.51 -6.67
CA LYS A 221 -15.07 10.24 -7.21
C LYS A 221 -16.56 10.10 -6.89
N LEU A 222 -17.30 9.39 -7.75
CA LEU A 222 -18.67 8.98 -7.44
C LEU A 222 -18.68 8.09 -6.19
N VAL A 223 -19.74 8.18 -5.40
CA VAL A 223 -19.96 7.31 -4.22
C VAL A 223 -19.96 5.86 -4.69
N GLY A 224 -19.22 5.00 -4.00
CA GLY A 224 -19.07 3.59 -4.39
C GLY A 224 -18.09 3.33 -5.53
N ARG A 225 -17.39 4.35 -6.07
CA ARG A 225 -16.34 4.13 -7.10
C ARG A 225 -15.18 3.34 -6.50
N ILE A 226 -14.82 2.25 -7.18
CA ILE A 226 -13.68 1.39 -6.88
C ILE A 226 -12.57 1.63 -7.92
N GLY A 227 -11.34 1.80 -7.47
CA GLY A 227 -10.16 1.99 -8.33
C GLY A 227 -9.37 0.71 -8.64
N ASP A 228 -8.14 0.88 -9.11
CA ASP A 228 -7.20 -0.21 -9.41
C ASP A 228 -6.62 -0.87 -8.16
N THR A 229 -6.46 -0.11 -7.07
CA THR A 229 -5.82 -0.55 -5.81
C THR A 229 -6.32 -1.91 -5.30
N PRO A 230 -7.63 -2.18 -5.19
CA PRO A 230 -8.15 -3.47 -4.72
C PRO A 230 -8.29 -4.52 -5.85
N VAL A 231 -7.96 -4.20 -7.09
CA VAL A 231 -8.11 -5.10 -8.25
C VAL A 231 -6.79 -5.85 -8.50
N MET A 232 -6.82 -7.16 -8.23
CA MET A 232 -5.67 -8.05 -8.42
C MET A 232 -5.23 -8.05 -9.88
N GLY A 233 -3.92 -7.89 -10.13
CA GLY A 233 -3.34 -7.80 -11.47
C GLY A 233 -3.40 -6.39 -12.09
N SER A 234 -4.13 -5.44 -11.48
CA SER A 234 -4.11 -4.04 -11.88
C SER A 234 -3.30 -3.19 -10.90
N GLY A 235 -3.78 -3.06 -9.65
CA GLY A 235 -3.16 -2.22 -8.62
C GLY A 235 -2.16 -2.95 -7.72
N PHE A 236 -2.04 -4.27 -7.82
CA PHE A 236 -1.06 -5.04 -7.06
C PHE A 236 -0.83 -6.44 -7.66
N TRP A 237 0.39 -6.95 -7.50
CA TRP A 237 0.76 -8.32 -7.85
C TRP A 237 1.98 -8.77 -7.04
N ALA A 238 2.00 -10.01 -6.57
CA ALA A 238 3.19 -10.61 -5.96
C ALA A 238 3.30 -12.09 -6.32
N GLU A 239 4.42 -12.47 -6.93
CA GLU A 239 4.63 -13.82 -7.44
C GLU A 239 6.11 -14.22 -7.40
N GLU A 240 6.33 -15.52 -7.22
CA GLU A 240 7.65 -16.16 -7.33
C GLU A 240 7.54 -17.39 -8.23
N TRP A 241 8.58 -17.67 -9.02
CA TRP A 241 8.65 -18.85 -9.87
C TRP A 241 10.05 -19.47 -9.84
N LYS A 242 10.14 -20.77 -10.12
CA LYS A 242 11.43 -21.43 -10.28
C LYS A 242 12.06 -20.99 -11.58
N ARG A 243 13.33 -20.62 -11.50
CA ARG A 243 14.10 -20.19 -12.65
C ARG A 243 14.35 -21.37 -13.60
N GLU A 244 13.91 -21.24 -14.85
CA GLU A 244 14.04 -22.31 -15.83
C GLU A 244 15.48 -22.51 -16.31
N GLY A 245 15.84 -23.78 -16.56
CA GLY A 245 17.14 -24.14 -17.12
C GLY A 245 17.40 -25.63 -17.08
N GLY A 246 18.11 -26.14 -18.09
CA GLY A 246 18.57 -27.54 -18.12
C GLY A 246 19.43 -27.89 -16.91
N LEU A 247 19.53 -29.20 -16.61
CA LEU A 247 20.21 -29.74 -15.43
C LEU A 247 21.61 -29.14 -15.23
N PHE A 248 22.39 -29.01 -16.32
CA PHE A 248 23.73 -28.42 -16.33
C PHE A 248 23.73 -26.94 -15.88
N LYS A 249 22.81 -26.13 -16.42
CA LYS A 249 22.69 -24.69 -16.10
C LYS A 249 22.23 -24.49 -14.65
N ARG A 250 21.38 -25.36 -14.12
CA ARG A 250 20.94 -25.33 -12.70
C ARG A 250 22.08 -25.70 -11.75
N THR A 251 22.83 -26.76 -12.04
CA THR A 251 24.02 -27.16 -11.25
C THR A 251 25.09 -26.08 -11.29
N TRP A 252 25.38 -25.52 -12.46
CA TRP A 252 26.33 -24.41 -12.61
C TRP A 252 25.90 -23.14 -11.86
N ASN A 253 24.61 -22.79 -11.92
CA ASN A 253 24.07 -21.67 -11.15
C ASN A 253 24.16 -21.92 -9.64
N ARG A 254 23.84 -23.13 -9.17
CA ARG A 254 23.98 -23.49 -7.75
C ARG A 254 25.42 -23.40 -7.26
N LEU A 255 26.38 -23.87 -8.06
CA LEU A 255 27.82 -23.75 -7.77
C LEU A 255 28.29 -22.29 -7.73
N ARG A 256 27.69 -21.42 -8.54
CA ARG A 256 27.98 -19.97 -8.56
C ARG A 256 27.17 -19.15 -7.54
N GLY A 257 26.41 -19.80 -6.65
CA GLY A 257 25.55 -19.09 -5.68
C GLY A 257 24.43 -18.28 -6.34
N LYS A 258 24.03 -18.62 -7.57
CA LYS A 258 22.92 -17.97 -8.26
C LYS A 258 21.57 -18.47 -7.70
N PRO A 259 20.53 -17.62 -7.72
CA PRO A 259 19.25 -17.92 -7.10
C PRO A 259 18.50 -19.00 -7.89
N THR A 260 17.71 -19.81 -7.19
CA THR A 260 16.89 -20.87 -7.79
C THR A 260 15.47 -20.41 -8.12
N TYR A 261 15.01 -19.32 -7.51
CA TYR A 261 13.73 -18.69 -7.80
C TYR A 261 13.96 -17.25 -8.27
N GLU A 262 12.99 -16.75 -9.02
CA GLU A 262 12.83 -15.36 -9.39
C GLU A 262 11.47 -14.90 -8.87
N GLY A 263 11.28 -13.59 -8.71
CA GLY A 263 10.02 -13.07 -8.21
C GLY A 263 9.76 -11.65 -8.69
N VAL A 264 8.50 -11.27 -8.62
CA VAL A 264 8.02 -9.94 -8.96
C VAL A 264 7.03 -9.49 -7.89
N GLY A 265 7.18 -8.24 -7.47
CA GLY A 265 6.26 -7.58 -6.56
C GLY A 265 5.97 -6.20 -7.13
N VAL A 266 4.69 -5.92 -7.33
CA VAL A 266 4.20 -4.67 -7.93
C VAL A 266 3.12 -4.12 -7.03
N SER A 267 3.24 -2.84 -6.69
CA SER A 267 2.20 -2.07 -6.02
C SER A 267 1.88 -0.84 -6.88
N GLY A 268 0.71 -0.82 -7.48
CA GLY A 268 0.23 0.26 -8.33
C GLY A 268 0.01 1.52 -7.49
N THR A 269 0.77 2.56 -7.77
CA THR A 269 0.58 3.90 -7.17
C THR A 269 -0.18 4.83 -8.14
N GLY A 270 -1.09 4.28 -8.94
CA GLY A 270 -1.85 4.99 -9.97
C GLY A 270 -2.92 5.92 -9.38
N ASP A 271 -3.54 6.74 -10.24
CA ASP A 271 -4.62 7.69 -9.92
C ASP A 271 -5.95 7.02 -9.51
N GLY A 272 -5.90 5.76 -9.05
CA GLY A 272 -7.08 4.92 -8.88
C GLY A 272 -7.63 4.38 -10.21
N ASP A 273 -7.09 4.79 -11.37
CA ASP A 273 -7.50 4.34 -12.70
C ASP A 273 -6.31 3.67 -13.41
N VAL A 274 -6.60 2.68 -14.27
CA VAL A 274 -5.70 1.70 -14.96
C VAL A 274 -4.49 2.28 -15.71
N ARG A 275 -4.24 3.59 -15.67
CA ARG A 275 -3.33 4.28 -16.59
C ARG A 275 -1.83 4.24 -16.30
N ARG A 276 -1.33 3.57 -15.25
CA ARG A 276 0.13 3.33 -15.10
C ARG A 276 0.47 2.30 -14.01
N THR A 277 0.46 1.01 -14.37
CA THR A 277 1.12 -0.03 -13.58
C THR A 277 2.59 -0.06 -13.98
N CYS A 278 3.49 0.44 -13.13
CA CYS A 278 4.93 0.27 -13.32
C CYS A 278 5.31 -1.18 -12.95
N LEU A 279 5.45 -2.02 -13.98
CA LEU A 279 6.03 -3.36 -13.88
C LEU A 279 7.55 -3.23 -13.66
N HIS A 280 8.02 -3.53 -12.46
CA HIS A 280 9.45 -3.65 -12.19
C HIS A 280 9.76 -4.99 -11.52
N THR A 281 10.59 -5.79 -12.18
CA THR A 281 11.18 -7.01 -11.67
C THR A 281 12.24 -6.63 -10.64
N THR A 282 12.13 -7.16 -9.42
CA THR A 282 13.25 -7.17 -8.49
C THR A 282 14.06 -8.42 -8.78
N GLU A 283 15.22 -8.27 -9.44
CA GLU A 283 16.22 -9.36 -9.50
C GLU A 283 16.83 -9.54 -8.10
N GLY A 284 16.11 -10.23 -7.22
CA GLY A 284 16.59 -10.65 -5.91
C GLY A 284 17.36 -11.95 -6.01
N CYS A 285 18.69 -11.88 -5.82
CA CYS A 285 19.51 -13.08 -5.78
C CYS A 285 19.36 -13.80 -4.43
N LEU A 286 18.44 -14.77 -4.32
CA LEU A 286 18.28 -15.77 -3.25
C LEU A 286 19.55 -16.53 -2.78
N ASN A 287 20.74 -16.27 -3.34
CA ASN A 287 22.01 -16.85 -2.85
C ASN A 287 23.25 -15.93 -3.05
N CYS A 288 23.10 -14.65 -3.38
CA CYS A 288 24.27 -13.78 -3.57
C CYS A 288 24.76 -13.22 -2.24
N VAL A 289 25.78 -13.90 -1.73
CA VAL A 289 26.75 -13.44 -0.74
C VAL A 289 27.51 -12.23 -1.31
N SER A 290 26.97 -11.03 -1.10
CA SER A 290 27.73 -9.77 -1.19
C SER A 290 26.89 -8.64 -0.60
N SER A 291 27.49 -7.88 0.31
CA SER A 291 26.92 -6.74 1.01
C SER A 291 26.54 -5.62 0.04
N THR A 292 25.29 -5.58 -0.42
CA THR A 292 24.71 -4.38 -1.04
C THR A 292 23.20 -4.34 -0.80
N ILE A 293 22.77 -3.35 -0.04
CA ILE A 293 21.36 -2.96 0.15
C ILE A 293 20.95 -2.19 -1.11
N SER A 294 20.00 -2.69 -1.88
CA SER A 294 19.41 -1.94 -3.00
C SER A 294 18.03 -1.43 -2.59
N ALA A 295 18.00 -0.27 -1.94
CA ALA A 295 16.78 0.53 -1.82
C ALA A 295 16.74 1.47 -3.04
N ARG A 296 15.91 1.13 -4.03
CA ARG A 296 15.72 1.97 -5.22
C ARG A 296 14.38 2.66 -5.12
N MET A 297 14.40 3.95 -4.80
CA MET A 297 13.24 4.82 -4.93
C MET A 297 13.12 5.22 -6.41
N LEU A 298 12.47 4.37 -7.21
CA LEU A 298 12.16 4.66 -8.61
C LEU A 298 10.66 4.87 -8.73
N HIS A 299 10.26 6.10 -9.06
CA HIS A 299 8.87 6.50 -9.25
C HIS A 299 7.89 6.04 -8.15
N ARG A 300 8.06 6.58 -6.94
CA ARG A 300 7.03 6.61 -5.87
C ARG A 300 6.65 5.27 -5.23
N GLN A 301 7.28 4.16 -5.61
CA GLN A 301 7.22 2.90 -4.85
C GLN A 301 8.34 2.85 -3.80
N LEU A 302 7.99 2.32 -2.63
CA LEU A 302 8.95 2.00 -1.58
C LEU A 302 9.28 0.51 -1.63
N HIS A 303 10.51 0.20 -2.00
CA HIS A 303 11.06 -1.15 -1.95
C HIS A 303 11.84 -1.34 -0.65
N VAL A 304 11.43 -2.32 0.15
CA VAL A 304 12.12 -2.71 1.37
C VAL A 304 12.63 -4.14 1.18
N ALA A 305 13.93 -4.30 0.93
CA ALA A 305 14.55 -5.63 0.84
C ALA A 305 15.55 -5.79 1.98
N CYS A 306 15.50 -6.93 2.68
CA CYS A 306 16.48 -7.28 3.68
C CYS A 306 17.40 -8.38 3.16
N ASN A 307 18.70 -8.16 3.30
CA ASN A 307 19.72 -9.17 3.06
C ASN A 307 20.59 -9.23 4.32
N THR A 308 20.13 -9.94 5.36
CA THR A 308 20.83 -10.02 6.65
C THR A 308 21.73 -11.26 6.72
N SER A 309 23.04 -11.02 6.78
CA SER A 309 24.07 -11.97 7.17
C SER A 309 24.19 -12.02 8.69
N ARG A 310 23.90 -13.15 9.33
CA ARG A 310 24.46 -13.51 10.65
C ARG A 310 24.36 -15.03 10.84
N SER A 311 25.49 -15.73 10.72
CA SER A 311 25.64 -17.05 11.34
C SER A 311 26.46 -16.90 12.62
N PRO A 312 26.03 -17.47 13.75
CA PRO A 312 26.89 -17.65 14.92
C PRO A 312 27.57 -19.01 14.79
N LEU A 313 28.77 -19.05 14.21
CA LEU A 313 29.58 -20.28 14.17
C LEU A 313 30.95 -20.03 14.79
N ALA A 314 31.06 -20.53 16.03
CA ALA A 314 32.23 -21.13 16.67
C ALA A 314 33.60 -20.45 16.45
N LYS A 315 34.02 -19.66 17.44
CA LYS A 315 35.45 -19.51 17.74
C LYS A 315 35.92 -20.78 18.46
N GLN A 316 36.67 -21.64 17.78
CA GLN A 316 37.61 -22.57 18.41
C GLN A 316 39.05 -22.00 18.31
N PRO A 317 39.94 -22.38 19.24
CA PRO A 317 41.08 -21.57 19.64
C PRO A 317 42.31 -21.80 18.75
N ASN A 318 43.11 -20.75 18.56
CA ASN A 318 44.43 -20.84 17.96
C ASN A 318 45.35 -21.73 18.82
N ARG A 319 45.86 -22.81 18.22
CA ARG A 319 47.14 -23.44 18.57
C ARG A 319 48.14 -23.18 17.45
N SER A 320 49.14 -22.36 17.74
CA SER A 320 50.58 -22.54 17.52
C SER A 320 51.26 -21.22 17.80
#